data_AF-A0A091KNH8-F1
#
_entry.id   AF-A0A091KNH8-F1
#
_cell.length_a   1.000
_cell.length_b   1.000
_cell.length_c   1.000
_cell.angle_alpha   90.00
_cell.angle_beta   90.00
_cell.angle_gamma   90.00
#
_symmetry.space_group_name_H-M   'P 1'
#
loop_
_entity.id
_entity.type
_entity.pdbx_description
1 polymer ?
#
loop_
_entity_poly.entity_id
_entity_poly.type
_entity_poly.pdbx_seq_one_letter_code
_entity_poly.pdbx_strand_id
1 'polypeptide(L)'
;RVDIHRKENAGAGEKPISIHGTAEGCSQACRQILAFLEAQDTKATEEIPLKILAHNSLVGRLIGKEGRNLKKIEQDTGTKITISP
;
A
#
# COMPACT_ATOMS: atom_id res chain seq x y z
N ARG A 1 20.86 -23.07 -1.76
CA ARG A 1 21.07 -21.82 -2.52
C ARG A 1 19.71 -21.13 -2.60
N VAL A 2 19.49 -20.12 -1.78
CA VAL A 2 18.23 -19.35 -1.76
C VAL A 2 18.60 -17.99 -2.33
N ASP A 3 18.19 -17.74 -3.57
CA ASP A 3 18.37 -16.45 -4.23
C ASP A 3 17.39 -15.45 -3.65
N ILE A 4 17.85 -14.73 -2.63
CA ILE A 4 17.19 -13.52 -2.14
C ILE A 4 17.49 -12.46 -3.19
N HIS A 5 16.61 -12.32 -4.18
CA HIS A 5 16.58 -11.15 -5.04
C HIS A 5 16.22 -9.94 -4.17
N ARG A 6 17.24 -9.33 -3.57
CA ARG A 6 17.17 -8.03 -2.93
C ARG A 6 16.99 -7.01 -4.04
N LYS A 7 15.75 -6.85 -4.52
CA LYS A 7 15.38 -5.68 -5.32
C LYS A 7 15.32 -4.51 -4.34
N GLU A 8 16.50 -3.94 -4.10
CA GLU A 8 16.72 -2.78 -3.25
C GLU A 8 15.86 -1.62 -3.74
N ASN A 9 14.81 -1.29 -2.99
CA ASN A 9 14.43 0.11 -2.79
C ASN A 9 15.45 0.71 -1.80
N ALA A 10 16.72 0.79 -2.22
CA ALA A 10 17.76 1.46 -1.45
C ALA A 10 17.49 2.96 -1.48
N GLY A 11 16.79 3.48 -0.47
CA GLY A 11 16.57 4.92 -0.31
C GLY A 11 15.46 5.33 0.66
N ALA A 12 14.45 4.49 0.89
CA ALA A 12 13.40 4.77 1.87
C ALA A 12 13.63 3.92 3.12
N GLY A 13 13.45 4.45 4.32
CA GLY A 13 13.56 3.71 5.59
C GLY A 13 12.49 2.62 5.80
N GLU A 14 11.94 2.07 4.72
CA GLU A 14 10.79 1.17 4.69
C GLU A 14 11.14 -0.10 3.90
N LYS A 15 10.52 -1.22 4.28
CA LYS A 15 10.70 -2.51 3.61
C LYS A 15 9.36 -2.98 3.04
N PRO A 16 9.31 -3.45 1.78
CA PRO A 16 8.08 -4.01 1.25
C PRO A 16 7.70 -5.30 1.97
N ILE A 17 6.41 -5.49 2.21
CA ILE A 17 5.83 -6.73 2.76
C ILE A 17 5.04 -7.41 1.63
N SER A 18 5.45 -8.62 1.26
CA SER A 18 4.75 -9.44 0.26
C SER A 18 3.83 -10.45 0.94
N ILE A 19 2.53 -10.38 0.65
CA ILE A 19 1.50 -11.29 1.17
C ILE A 19 1.04 -12.20 0.03
N HIS A 20 1.05 -13.52 0.26
CA HIS A 20 0.66 -14.52 -0.73
C HIS A 20 -0.53 -15.33 -0.20
N GLY A 21 -1.62 -15.40 -0.97
CA GLY A 21 -2.85 -16.09 -0.55
C GLY A 21 -4.04 -15.75 -1.45
N THR A 22 -5.25 -16.08 -0.98
CA THR A 22 -6.50 -15.63 -1.61
C THR A 22 -6.68 -14.13 -1.41
N ALA A 23 -7.53 -13.49 -2.23
CA ALA A 23 -7.83 -12.06 -2.07
C ALA A 23 -8.30 -11.73 -0.64
N GLU A 24 -9.23 -12.54 -0.11
CA GLU A 24 -9.73 -12.36 1.25
C GLU A 24 -8.64 -12.56 2.32
N GLY A 25 -7.81 -13.60 2.19
CA GLY A 25 -6.70 -13.85 3.12
C GLY A 25 -5.67 -12.72 3.11
N CYS A 26 -5.33 -12.21 1.93
CA CYS A 26 -4.43 -11.07 1.79
C CYS A 26 -5.01 -9.79 2.42
N SER A 27 -6.31 -9.53 2.22
CA SER A 27 -6.99 -8.38 2.82
C SER A 27 -7.05 -8.48 4.35
N GLN A 28 -7.31 -9.66 4.90
CA GLN A 28 -7.29 -9.89 6.36
C GLN A 28 -5.90 -9.68 6.94
N ALA A 29 -4.86 -10.25 6.32
CA ALA A 29 -3.48 -10.08 6.76
C ALA A 29 -3.04 -8.62 6.71
N CYS A 30 -3.39 -7.89 5.64
CA CYS A 30 -3.09 -6.46 5.51
C CYS A 30 -3.70 -5.64 6.65
N ARG A 31 -4.97 -5.88 7.00
CA ARG A 31 -5.63 -5.20 8.13
C ARG A 31 -4.97 -5.49 9.48
N GLN A 32 -4.60 -6.74 9.74
CA GLN A 32 -3.94 -7.12 11.00
C GLN A 32 -2.54 -6.49 11.14
N ILE A 33 -1.78 -6.43 10.05
CA ILE A 33 -0.45 -5.80 10.04
C ILE A 33 -0.57 -4.30 10.30
N LEU A 34 -1.52 -3.62 9.66
CA LEU A 34 -1.75 -2.19 9.89
C LEU A 34 -2.07 -1.90 11.36
N ALA A 35 -3.01 -2.64 11.96
CA ALA A 35 -3.37 -2.50 13.37
C ALA A 35 -2.20 -2.78 14.32
N PHE A 36 -1.34 -3.76 14.00
CA PHE A 36 -0.13 -4.02 14.77
C PHE A 36 0.85 -2.84 14.72
N LEU A 37 1.07 -2.25 13.54
CA LEU A 37 1.97 -1.10 13.38
C LEU A 37 1.45 0.14 14.13
N GLU A 38 0.15 0.43 14.02
CA GLU A 38 -0.52 1.52 14.76
C GLU A 38 -0.37 1.36 16.27
N ALA A 39 -0.49 0.14 16.79
CA ALA A 39 -0.35 -0.12 18.22
C ALA A 39 1.09 0.05 18.75
N GLN A 40 2.10 -0.12 17.88
CA GLN A 40 3.51 0.04 18.26
C GLN A 40 3.99 1.49 18.10
N ASP A 41 3.36 2.29 17.24
CA ASP A 41 3.71 3.69 17.02
C ASP A 41 2.97 4.63 17.98
N THR A 42 3.40 4.62 19.23
CA THR A 42 2.82 5.44 20.32
C THR A 42 3.16 6.93 20.26
N LYS A 43 3.93 7.37 19.25
CA LYS A 43 4.41 8.76 19.13
C LYS A 43 3.86 9.49 17.90
N ALA A 44 3.24 8.78 16.97
CA ALA A 44 2.68 9.40 15.78
C ALA A 44 1.36 10.12 16.12
N THR A 45 1.39 11.45 16.09
CA THR A 45 0.19 12.28 15.94
C THR A 45 -0.35 12.26 14.51
N GLU A 46 0.34 11.57 13.60
CA GLU A 46 0.05 11.47 12.18
C GLU A 46 -0.38 10.06 11.82
N GLU A 47 -1.32 9.92 10.87
CA GLU A 47 -1.80 8.64 10.39
C GLU A 47 -0.66 7.86 9.69
N ILE A 48 -0.54 6.56 9.98
CA ILE A 48 0.44 5.69 9.31
C ILE A 48 0.01 5.47 7.85
N PRO A 49 0.81 5.88 6.85
CA PRO A 49 0.42 5.74 5.46
C PRO A 49 0.54 4.29 4.97
N LEU A 50 -0.54 3.75 4.38
CA LEU A 50 -0.50 2.47 3.67
C LEU A 50 0.04 2.66 2.24
N LYS A 51 1.22 2.09 1.95
CA LYS A 51 1.83 2.12 0.62
C LYS A 51 1.62 0.82 -0.13
N ILE A 52 1.04 0.91 -1.33
CA ILE A 52 0.76 -0.24 -2.20
C ILE A 52 1.64 -0.15 -3.45
N LEU A 53 2.40 -1.21 -3.72
CA LEU A 53 3.15 -1.35 -4.97
C LEU A 53 2.25 -1.93 -6.06
N ALA A 54 2.05 -1.17 -7.14
CA ALA A 54 1.25 -1.59 -8.29
C ALA A 54 2.10 -1.57 -9.57
N HIS A 55 1.82 -2.50 -10.49
CA HIS A 55 2.50 -2.50 -11.80
C HIS A 55 2.04 -1.31 -12.66
N ASN A 56 2.97 -0.65 -13.35
CA ASN A 56 2.70 0.55 -14.16
C ASN A 56 1.62 0.31 -15.24
N SER A 57 1.46 -0.92 -15.73
CA SER A 57 0.41 -1.24 -16.71
C SER A 57 -1.01 -1.19 -16.14
N LEU A 58 -1.17 -1.29 -14.81
CA LEU A 58 -2.46 -1.34 -14.14
C LEU A 58 -2.80 -0.02 -13.46
N VAL A 59 -1.79 0.77 -13.05
CA VAL A 59 -2.01 2.04 -12.33
C VAL A 59 -2.84 3.03 -13.15
N GLY A 60 -2.64 3.08 -14.48
CA GLY A 60 -3.46 3.94 -15.36
C GLY A 60 -4.95 3.59 -15.35
N ARG A 61 -5.29 2.30 -15.20
CA ARG A 61 -6.68 1.82 -15.10
C ARG A 61 -7.29 2.14 -13.73
N LEU A 62 -6.49 2.05 -12.67
CA LEU A 62 -6.87 2.45 -11.31
C LEU A 62 -7.18 3.96 -11.25
N ILE A 63 -6.35 4.78 -11.89
CA ILE A 63 -6.56 6.24 -12.00
C ILE A 63 -7.87 6.52 -12.76
N GLY A 64 -8.03 5.87 -13.92
CA GLY A 64 -9.17 6.10 -14.82
C GLY A 64 -9.05 7.43 -15.57
N LYS A 65 -9.94 7.65 -16.55
CA LYS A 65 -9.96 8.90 -17.33
C LYS A 65 -10.17 10.09 -16.38
N GLU A 66 -9.30 11.11 -16.47
CA GLU A 66 -9.33 12.32 -15.63
C GLU A 66 -9.23 12.05 -14.11
N GLY A 67 -8.72 10.88 -13.71
CA GLY A 67 -8.62 10.47 -12.31
C GLY A 67 -9.96 10.06 -11.68
N ARG A 68 -11.01 9.85 -12.49
CA ARG A 68 -12.37 9.60 -11.99
C ARG A 68 -12.45 8.39 -11.04
N ASN A 69 -11.75 7.32 -11.36
CA ASN A 69 -11.81 6.10 -10.55
C ASN A 69 -11.10 6.32 -9.20
N LEU A 70 -9.91 6.92 -9.22
CA LEU A 70 -9.15 7.23 -8.00
C LEU A 70 -9.93 8.16 -7.08
N LYS A 71 -10.47 9.26 -7.63
CA LYS A 71 -11.28 10.24 -6.87
C LYS A 71 -12.52 9.62 -6.24
N LYS A 72 -13.17 8.69 -6.95
CA LYS A 72 -14.31 7.96 -6.40
C LYS A 72 -13.89 7.10 -5.21
N ILE A 73 -12.77 6.38 -5.31
CA ILE A 73 -12.27 5.56 -4.20
C ILE A 73 -11.92 6.46 -3.01
N GLU A 74 -11.19 7.56 -3.22
CA GLU A 74 -10.89 8.55 -2.18
C GLU A 74 -12.15 9.04 -1.46
N GLN A 75 -13.20 9.39 -2.23
CA GLN A 75 -14.47 9.85 -1.69
C GLN A 75 -15.20 8.75 -0.91
N ASP A 76 -15.30 7.55 -1.48
CA ASP A 76 -16.03 6.42 -0.88
C ASP A 76 -15.35 5.94 0.41
N THR A 77 -14.03 6.05 0.52
CA THR A 77 -13.26 5.61 1.69
C THR A 77 -12.88 6.74 2.65
N GLY A 78 -13.12 8.01 2.28
CA GLY A 78 -12.70 9.17 3.07
C GLY A 78 -11.17 9.28 3.24
N THR A 79 -10.40 8.79 2.26
CA THR A 79 -8.93 8.77 2.32
C THR A 79 -8.32 9.73 1.30
N LYS A 80 -7.07 10.12 1.54
CA LYS A 80 -6.24 10.84 0.56
C LYS A 80 -5.28 9.86 -0.09
N ILE A 81 -5.39 9.66 -1.40
CA ILE A 81 -4.58 8.72 -2.17
C ILE A 81 -3.63 9.49 -3.09
N THR A 82 -2.33 9.31 -2.89
CA THR A 82 -1.29 9.87 -3.76
C THR A 82 -0.61 8.77 -4.57
N ILE A 83 -0.20 9.11 -5.78
CA ILE A 83 0.55 8.20 -6.67
C ILE A 83 1.89 8.86 -6.95
N SER A 84 2.97 8.13 -6.74
CA SER A 84 4.32 8.59 -7.07
C SER A 84 4.49 8.76 -8.58
N PRO A 85 5.27 9.75 -9.05
CA PRO A 85 5.58 9.94 -10.47
C PRO A 85 6.18 8.70 -11.16
#